data_AF-A0A2W0ADM6-F1
#
_entry.id   AF-A0A2W0ADM6-F1
#
_cell.length_a   1.000
_cell.length_b   1.000
_cell.length_c   1.000
_cell.angle_alpha   90.00
_cell.angle_beta   90.00
_cell.angle_gamma   90.00
#
_symmetry.space_group_name_H-M   'P 1'
#
loop_
_entity.id
_entity.type
_entity.pdbx_description
1 polymer ?
#
loop_
_entity_poly.entity_id
_entity_poly.type
_entity_poly.pdbx_seq_one_letter_code
_entity_poly.pdbx_strand_id
1 'polypeptide(L)' 'MPKTGEHVQRAAQNLEFAQHFDLKTSLYIDWAVAAYFYAALHLVDALLFEVDGIDPGNHEFRWNFVKNKLYLRGIKNEY' A
#
# COMPACT_ATOMS: atom_id res chain seq x y z
N MET A 1 14.28 8.62 3.69
CA MET A 1 12.94 8.02 3.82
C MET A 1 12.12 8.46 2.63
N PRO A 2 11.31 7.56 2.03
CA PRO A 2 10.56 7.90 0.84
C PRO A 2 9.56 9.02 1.11
N LYS A 3 9.43 9.95 0.18
CA LYS A 3 8.38 10.99 0.20
C LYS A 3 7.15 10.48 -0.54
N THR A 4 6.03 11.21 -0.48
CA THR A 4 4.79 10.90 -1.23
C THR A 4 5.05 10.44 -2.66
N GLY A 5 5.87 11.18 -3.43
CA GLY A 5 6.18 10.84 -4.82
C GLY A 5 6.91 9.49 -4.99
N GLU A 6 7.82 9.14 -4.08
CA GLU A 6 8.52 7.85 -4.11
C GLU A 6 7.58 6.70 -3.74
N HIS A 7 6.68 6.91 -2.77
CA HIS A 7 5.65 5.93 -2.43
C HIS A 7 4.70 5.67 -3.60
N VAL A 8 4.21 6.73 -4.27
CA VAL A 8 3.36 6.61 -5.46
C VAL A 8 4.08 5.87 -6.58
N GLN A 9 5.36 6.16 -6.82
CA GLN A 9 6.16 5.45 -7.82
C GLN A 9 6.28 3.96 -7.51
N ARG A 10 6.59 3.60 -6.25
CA ARG A 10 6.68 2.19 -5.84
C ARG A 10 5.34 1.48 -5.94
N ALA A 11 4.24 2.16 -5.61
CA ALA A 11 2.90 1.61 -5.77
C ALA A 11 2.62 1.28 -7.24
N ALA A 12 2.97 2.19 -8.16
CA ALA A 12 2.82 1.98 -9.60
C ALA A 12 3.67 0.80 -10.11
N GLN A 13 4.92 0.69 -9.68
CA GLN A 13 5.81 -0.41 -10.04
C GLN A 13 5.27 -1.77 -9.56
N ASN A 14 4.80 -1.83 -8.32
CA ASN A 14 4.21 -3.06 -7.76
C ASN A 14 2.92 -3.45 -8.49
N LEU A 15 2.10 -2.46 -8.87
CA LEU A 15 0.88 -2.69 -9.64
C LEU A 15 1.19 -3.24 -11.02
N GLU A 16 2.16 -2.63 -11.73
CA GLU A 16 2.62 -3.09 -13.04
C GLU A 16 3.19 -4.51 -12.95
N PHE A 17 4.03 -4.79 -11.94
CA PHE A 17 4.55 -6.14 -11.70
C PHE A 17 3.42 -7.16 -11.50
N ALA A 18 2.41 -6.85 -10.69
CA ALA A 18 1.28 -7.74 -10.45
C ALA A 18 0.47 -8.02 -11.74
N GLN A 19 0.35 -7.04 -12.64
CA GLN A 19 -0.38 -7.17 -13.90
C GLN A 19 0.27 -8.12 -14.91
N HIS A 20 1.54 -8.52 -14.71
CA HIS A 20 2.20 -9.52 -15.55
C HIS A 20 1.81 -10.97 -15.20
N PHE A 21 1.10 -11.19 -14.10
CA PHE A 21 0.64 -12.52 -13.70
C PHE A 21 -0.72 -12.84 -14.32
N ASP A 22 -0.88 -14.05 -14.86
CA ASP A 22 -2.21 -14.58 -15.17
C ASP A 22 -2.89 -15.02 -13.85
N LEU A 23 -3.93 -14.29 -13.44
CA LEU A 23 -4.62 -14.54 -12.17
C LEU A 23 -5.40 -15.87 -12.13
N LYS A 24 -5.61 -16.54 -13.27
CA LYS A 24 -6.36 -17.80 -13.35
C LYS A 24 -5.45 -19.02 -13.40
N THR A 25 -4.25 -18.87 -13.94
CA THR A 25 -3.40 -20.02 -14.29
C THR A 25 -2.00 -19.97 -13.68
N SER A 26 -1.57 -18.81 -13.17
CA SER A 26 -0.24 -18.67 -12.60
C SER A 26 -0.06 -19.55 -11.36
N LEU A 27 1.00 -20.35 -11.36
CA LEU A 27 1.45 -21.11 -10.18
C LEU A 27 2.00 -20.21 -9.06
N TYR A 28 2.17 -18.91 -9.34
CA TYR A 28 2.78 -17.92 -8.46
C TYR A 28 1.79 -16.81 -8.09
N ILE A 29 0.51 -17.12 -7.99
CA ILE A 29 -0.55 -16.14 -7.69
C ILE A 29 -0.29 -15.39 -6.38
N ASP A 30 0.32 -16.04 -5.40
CA ASP A 30 0.67 -15.43 -4.11
C ASP A 30 1.62 -14.24 -4.27
N TRP A 31 2.49 -14.26 -5.27
CA TRP A 31 3.37 -13.12 -5.59
C TRP A 31 2.61 -11.95 -6.20
N ALA A 32 1.57 -12.20 -7.00
CA ALA A 32 0.68 -11.15 -7.48
C ALA A 32 -0.10 -10.52 -6.32
N VAL A 33 -0.62 -11.35 -5.40
CA VAL A 33 -1.31 -10.87 -4.18
C VAL A 33 -0.37 -10.02 -3.32
N ALA A 34 0.85 -10.49 -3.07
CA ALA A 34 1.85 -9.73 -2.30
C ALA A 34 2.15 -8.38 -2.97
N ALA A 35 2.29 -8.35 -4.30
CA ALA A 35 2.54 -7.12 -5.03
C ALA A 35 1.36 -6.13 -4.94
N TYR A 36 0.12 -6.60 -5.10
CA TYR A 36 -1.07 -5.75 -4.89
C TYR A 36 -1.15 -5.22 -3.45
N PHE A 37 -0.84 -6.05 -2.47
CA PHE A 37 -0.78 -5.65 -1.07
C PHE A 37 0.27 -4.53 -0.86
N TYR A 38 1.48 -4.69 -1.37
CA TYR A 38 2.52 -3.67 -1.24
C TYR A 38 2.24 -2.41 -2.06
N ALA A 39 1.51 -2.51 -3.17
CA ALA A 39 1.01 -1.35 -3.89
C ALA A 39 0.03 -0.53 -3.04
N ALA A 40 -1.00 -1.19 -2.47
CA ALA A 40 -1.97 -0.54 -1.59
C ALA A 40 -1.31 0.06 -0.34
N LEU A 41 -0.38 -0.67 0.27
CA LEU A 41 0.42 -0.23 1.41
C LEU A 41 1.18 1.08 1.11
N HIS A 42 1.84 1.16 -0.05
CA HIS A 42 2.54 2.38 -0.44
C HIS A 42 1.61 3.57 -0.68
N LEU A 43 0.40 3.34 -1.18
CA LEU A 43 -0.59 4.41 -1.33
C LEU A 43 -1.06 4.94 0.04
N VAL A 44 -1.24 4.06 1.03
CA VAL A 44 -1.54 4.48 2.41
C VAL A 44 -0.39 5.31 2.99
N ASP A 45 0.86 4.89 2.79
CA ASP A 45 2.04 5.64 3.26
C ASP A 45 2.18 7.00 2.55
N ALA A 46 1.90 7.04 1.24
CA ALA A 46 1.88 8.28 0.48
C ALA A 46 0.89 9.30 1.08
N LEU A 47 -0.32 8.84 1.41
CA LEU A 47 -1.37 9.68 1.98
C LEU A 47 -1.05 10.12 3.42
N LEU A 48 -0.49 9.24 4.25
CA LEU A 48 -0.03 9.58 5.60
C LEU A 48 1.06 10.66 5.56
N PHE A 49 2.00 10.55 4.63
CA PHE A 49 3.04 11.55 4.45
C PHE A 49 2.49 12.86 3.89
N GLU A 50 1.60 12.80 2.91
CA GLU A 50 1.02 13.99 2.27
C GLU A 50 0.17 14.83 3.23
N VAL A 51 -0.67 14.17 4.04
CA VAL A 51 -1.62 14.86 4.92
C VAL A 51 -0.98 15.24 6.26
N ASP A 52 -0.21 14.34 6.87
CA ASP A 52 0.30 14.51 8.24
C ASP A 52 1.83 14.58 8.33
N GLY A 53 2.58 14.35 7.25
CA GLY A 53 4.05 14.26 7.29
C GLY A 53 4.56 13.02 8.04
N ILE A 54 3.73 11.98 8.17
CA ILE A 54 4.03 10.77 8.96
C ILE A 54 4.58 9.66 8.06
N ASP A 55 5.68 9.04 8.50
CA ASP A 55 6.15 7.74 8.01
C ASP A 55 5.85 6.69 9.12
N PRO A 56 4.96 5.70 8.87
CA PRO A 56 4.64 4.71 9.87
C PRO A 56 5.78 3.74 10.21
N GLY A 57 6.75 3.53 9.31
CA GLY A 57 7.91 2.67 9.53
C GLY A 57 7.63 1.15 9.63
N ASN A 58 6.49 0.72 10.18
CA ASN A 58 6.08 -0.68 10.25
C ASN A 58 4.55 -0.87 10.13
N HIS A 59 4.13 -2.13 9.99
CA HIS A 59 2.73 -2.48 9.79
C HIS A 59 1.83 -2.15 10.99
N GLU A 60 2.33 -2.30 12.21
CA GLU A 60 1.57 -2.05 13.45
C GLU A 60 1.26 -0.55 13.62
N PHE A 61 2.23 0.32 13.37
CA PHE A 61 1.99 1.76 13.39
C PHE A 61 1.06 2.19 12.28
N ARG A 62 1.23 1.67 11.05
CA ARG A 62 0.31 1.95 9.94
C ARG A 62 -1.12 1.54 10.27
N TRP A 63 -1.30 0.35 10.85
CA TRP A 63 -2.59 -0.14 11.33
C TRP A 63 -3.25 0.82 12.32
N ASN A 64 -2.47 1.33 13.28
CA ASN A 64 -2.95 2.31 14.24
C ASN A 64 -3.38 3.62 13.56
N PHE A 65 -2.66 4.09 12.53
CA PHE A 65 -3.08 5.28 11.80
C PHE A 65 -4.34 5.06 10.97
N VAL A 66 -4.42 3.95 10.22
CA VAL A 66 -5.61 3.59 9.43
C VAL A 66 -6.86 3.51 10.31
N LYS A 67 -6.74 2.99 11.54
CA LYS A 67 -7.85 2.92 12.49
C LYS A 67 -8.36 4.25 13.03
N ASN A 68 -7.46 5.23 13.14
CA ASN A 68 -7.70 6.45 13.93
C ASN A 68 -7.81 7.73 13.09
N LYS A 69 -7.29 7.75 11.85
CA LYS A 69 -7.32 8.94 10.98
C LYS A 69 -8.63 9.01 10.19
N LEU A 70 -9.33 10.14 10.27
CA LEU A 70 -10.65 10.33 9.65
C LEU A 70 -10.63 10.13 8.12
N TYR A 71 -9.56 10.55 7.45
CA TYR A 71 -9.42 10.41 6.00
C TYR A 71 -9.11 8.97 5.54
N LEU A 72 -8.79 8.05 6.46
CA LEU A 72 -8.58 6.62 6.19
C LEU A 72 -9.79 5.76 6.59
N ARG A 73 -10.88 6.35 7.09
CA ARG A 73 -12.05 5.60 7.59
C ARG A 73 -12.66 4.64 6.56
N GLY A 74 -12.48 4.92 5.27
CA GLY A 74 -13.04 4.12 4.18
C GLY A 74 -12.30 2.80 3.93
N ILE A 75 -11.12 2.60 4.53
CA ILE A 75 -10.35 1.35 4.45
C ILE A 75 -10.10 0.74 5.84
N LYS A 76 -10.78 1.25 6.87
CA LYS A 76 -10.50 0.89 8.27
C LYS A 76 -10.74 -0.58 8.60
N ASN A 77 -11.68 -1.22 7.90
CA ASN A 77 -12.05 -2.62 8.14
C ASN A 77 -11.44 -3.58 7.10
N GLU A 78 -10.81 -3.01 6.07
CA GLU A 78 -10.26 -3.70 4.90
C GLU A 78 -8.73 -3.75 4.91
N TYR A 79 -8.10 -2.85 5.65
CA TYR A 79 -6.67 -2.89 5.99
C TYR A 79 -6.40 -4.04 6.95
#